data_AF-A0A160PU11-F1
#
_entry.id   AF-A0A160PU11-F1
#
_cell.length_a   1.000
_cell.length_b   1.000
_cell.length_c   1.000
_cell.angle_alpha   90.00
_cell.angle_beta   90.00
_cell.angle_gamma   90.00
#
_symmetry.space_group_name_H-M   'P 1'
#
loop_
_entity.id
_entity.type
_entity.pdbx_description
1 polymer ?
#
loop_
_entity_poly.entity_id
_entity_poly.type
_entity_poly.pdbx_seq_one_letter_code
_entity_poly.pdbx_strand_id
1 'polypeptide(L)'
;MNLLKTPLWDLSDIENLDQHQNYIRLRLFQDDFIAECSLYELLWFFGIKDASTLHKQFKVWNKVEALEWIQEGSIYQETLPFADYWDVTRVQLTSTNHPQPDSVDGVYIFGSKKK
;
A
#
# COMPACT_ATOMS: atom_id res chain seq x y z
N MET A 1 -4.15 -12.87 7.90
CA MET A 1 -4.00 -11.45 7.53
C MET A 1 -4.62 -10.58 8.62
N ASN A 2 -3.92 -9.52 9.04
CA ASN A 2 -4.21 -8.62 10.14
C ASN A 2 -4.43 -7.21 9.59
N LEU A 3 -5.63 -6.66 9.79
CA LEU A 3 -5.95 -5.30 9.33
C LEU A 3 -5.26 -4.29 10.24
N LEU A 4 -4.49 -3.38 9.64
CA LEU A 4 -3.93 -2.24 10.34
C LEU A 4 -5.03 -1.23 10.69
N LYS A 5 -5.12 -0.91 11.98
CA LYS A 5 -6.13 0.03 12.53
C LYS A 5 -5.62 1.45 12.69
N THR A 6 -4.33 1.64 12.47
CA THR A 6 -3.64 2.93 12.48
C THR A 6 -3.12 3.17 11.07
N PRO A 7 -3.24 4.40 10.54
CA PRO A 7 -2.68 4.67 9.23
C PRO A 7 -1.15 4.53 9.25
N LEU A 8 -0.59 3.97 8.20
CA LEU A 8 0.82 3.81 7.91
C LEU A 8 1.65 5.03 8.30
N TRP A 9 1.24 6.26 7.96
CA TRP A 9 2.01 7.46 8.30
C TRP A 9 2.13 7.77 9.80
N ASP A 10 1.30 7.15 10.64
CA ASP A 10 1.32 7.24 12.11
C ASP A 10 1.91 5.99 12.79
N LEU A 11 2.28 4.95 12.02
CA LEU A 11 2.95 3.77 12.58
C LEU A 11 4.42 4.07 12.88
N SER A 12 4.84 3.79 14.11
CA SER A 12 6.24 3.99 14.55
C SER A 12 7.17 2.84 14.19
N ASP A 13 6.64 1.64 13.94
CA ASP A 13 7.37 0.38 13.89
C ASP A 13 7.00 -0.48 12.66
N ILE A 14 6.66 0.18 11.55
CA ILE A 14 6.20 -0.48 10.31
C ILE A 14 7.20 -1.52 9.77
N GLU A 15 8.50 -1.33 10.00
CA GLU A 15 9.56 -2.27 9.59
C GLU A 15 9.51 -3.61 10.33
N ASN A 16 8.88 -3.67 11.50
CA ASN A 16 8.74 -4.91 12.28
C ASN A 16 7.48 -5.70 11.89
N LEU A 17 6.62 -5.13 11.04
CA LEU A 17 5.42 -5.80 10.58
C LEU A 17 5.76 -6.84 9.51
N ASP A 18 5.20 -8.04 9.67
CA ASP A 18 5.18 -9.03 8.60
C ASP A 18 4.37 -8.49 7.42
N GLN A 19 5.04 -8.28 6.29
CA GLN A 19 4.47 -7.63 5.12
C GLN A 19 3.39 -8.47 4.41
N HIS A 20 3.41 -9.80 4.58
CA HIS A 20 2.40 -10.70 4.02
C HIS A 20 1.22 -10.89 4.95
N GLN A 21 1.42 -10.72 6.26
CA GLN A 21 0.34 -10.86 7.23
C GLN A 21 -0.39 -9.57 7.50
N ASN A 22 0.23 -8.39 7.37
CA ASN A 22 -0.45 -7.12 7.64
C ASN A 22 -0.99 -6.48 6.36
N TYR A 23 -2.19 -5.91 6.43
CA TYR A 23 -2.87 -5.32 5.28
C TYR A 23 -3.62 -4.04 5.63
N ILE A 24 -3.93 -3.26 4.60
CA ILE A 24 -4.75 -2.04 4.66
C ILE A 24 -6.00 -2.22 3.81
N ARG A 25 -6.96 -1.31 4.00
CA ARG A 25 -8.08 -1.11 3.09
C ARG A 25 -7.89 0.17 2.30
N LEU A 26 -8.04 0.10 0.99
CA LEU A 26 -7.89 1.22 0.07
C LEU A 26 -9.14 1.33 -0.80
N ARG A 27 -9.70 2.53 -0.89
CA ARG A 27 -10.72 2.88 -1.88
C ARG A 27 -10.10 3.86 -2.86
N LEU A 28 -10.14 3.50 -4.14
CA LEU A 28 -9.61 4.33 -5.21
C LEU A 28 -10.54 5.51 -5.50
N PHE A 29 -10.02 6.51 -6.20
CA PHE A 29 -10.74 7.73 -6.55
C PHE A 29 -12.01 7.40 -7.35
N GLN A 30 -13.15 7.87 -6.86
CA GLN A 30 -14.48 7.63 -7.45
C GLN A 30 -14.87 6.16 -7.62
N ASP A 31 -14.18 5.24 -6.92
CA ASP A 31 -14.56 3.82 -6.87
C ASP A 31 -15.45 3.57 -5.65
N ASP A 32 -16.42 2.65 -5.79
CA ASP A 32 -17.28 2.19 -4.71
C ASP A 32 -16.68 0.95 -4.02
N PHE A 33 -15.69 0.30 -4.64
CA PHE A 33 -15.05 -0.90 -4.14
C PHE A 33 -13.92 -0.59 -3.15
N ILE A 34 -13.85 -1.36 -2.06
CA ILE A 34 -12.74 -1.32 -1.09
C ILE A 34 -11.83 -2.52 -1.37
N ALA A 35 -10.61 -2.25 -1.81
CA ALA A 35 -9.57 -3.24 -1.94
C ALA A 35 -8.92 -3.52 -0.58
N GLU A 36 -8.63 -4.78 -0.29
CA GLU A 36 -7.77 -5.19 0.83
C GLU A 36 -6.41 -5.58 0.27
N CYS A 37 -5.35 -4.87 0.70
CA CYS A 37 -4.00 -5.04 0.15
C CYS A 37 -3.01 -5.26 1.28
N SER A 38 -2.29 -6.37 1.26
CA SER A 38 -1.13 -6.62 2.12
C SER A 38 -0.05 -5.58 1.89
N LEU A 39 0.82 -5.37 2.88
CA LEU A 39 1.95 -4.46 2.71
C LEU A 39 2.86 -4.93 1.56
N TYR A 40 3.05 -6.23 1.39
CA TYR A 40 3.84 -6.79 0.30
C TYR A 40 3.22 -6.47 -1.08
N GLU A 41 1.90 -6.59 -1.22
CA GLU A 41 1.21 -6.21 -2.46
C GLU A 41 1.42 -4.74 -2.81
N LEU A 42 1.38 -3.85 -1.81
CA LEU A 42 1.65 -2.42 -2.03
C LEU A 42 3.10 -2.18 -2.47
N LEU A 43 4.07 -2.84 -1.80
CA LEU A 43 5.48 -2.76 -2.18
C LEU A 43 5.70 -3.23 -3.62
N TRP A 44 5.07 -4.35 -4.00
CA TRP A 44 5.14 -4.91 -5.35
C TRP A 44 4.48 -4.00 -6.38
N PHE A 45 3.24 -3.57 -6.14
CA PHE A 45 2.44 -2.77 -7.07
C PHE A 45 3.07 -1.41 -7.36
N PHE A 46 3.55 -0.71 -6.32
CA PHE A 46 4.20 0.59 -6.47
C PHE A 46 5.70 0.52 -6.76
N GLY A 47 6.29 -0.68 -6.76
CA GLY A 47 7.73 -0.87 -6.92
C GLY A 47 8.55 -0.18 -5.81
N ILE A 48 8.03 -0.15 -4.58
CA ILE A 48 8.65 0.49 -3.42
C ILE A 48 9.54 -0.53 -2.70
N LYS A 49 10.79 -0.17 -2.39
CA LYS A 49 11.79 -1.14 -1.93
C LYS A 49 11.50 -1.80 -0.58
N ASP A 50 10.92 -1.08 0.38
CA ASP A 50 10.77 -1.52 1.77
C ASP A 50 9.62 -0.79 2.48
N ALA A 51 9.21 -1.32 3.64
CA ALA A 51 8.13 -0.77 4.46
C ALA A 51 8.41 0.66 4.94
N SER A 52 9.68 1.00 5.26
CA SER A 52 10.05 2.37 5.67
C SER A 52 9.83 3.39 4.56
N THR A 53 10.09 2.99 3.31
CA THR A 53 9.86 3.83 2.13
C THR A 53 8.36 3.94 1.83
N LEU A 54 7.61 2.85 2.01
CA LEU A 54 6.14 2.84 1.88
C LEU A 54 5.49 3.80 2.89
N HIS A 55 5.94 3.78 4.14
CA HIS A 55 5.53 4.71 5.20
C HIS A 55 5.71 6.17 4.78
N LYS A 56 6.91 6.52 4.31
CA LYS A 56 7.23 7.86 3.82
C LYS A 56 6.35 8.24 2.62
N GLN A 57 6.13 7.32 1.69
CA GLN A 57 5.29 7.55 0.52
C GLN A 57 3.84 7.88 0.92
N PHE A 58 3.26 7.11 1.82
CA PHE A 58 1.92 7.35 2.35
C PHE A 58 1.82 8.69 3.09
N LYS A 59 2.87 9.06 3.84
CA LYS A 59 2.94 10.38 4.48
C LYS A 59 2.96 11.53 3.48
N VAL A 60 3.65 11.38 2.35
CA VAL A 60 3.63 12.38 1.27
C VAL A 60 2.24 12.47 0.66
N TRP A 61 1.60 11.34 0.37
CA TRP A 61 0.25 11.29 -0.20
C TRP A 61 -0.81 11.93 0.70
N ASN A 62 -0.72 11.76 2.02
CA ASN A 62 -1.57 12.49 2.94
C ASN A 62 -1.30 14.00 2.92
N LYS A 63 -0.02 14.42 2.90
CA LYS A 63 0.37 15.83 2.89
C LYS A 63 -0.11 16.57 1.63
N VAL A 64 -0.16 15.90 0.48
CA VAL A 64 -0.67 16.49 -0.76
C VAL A 64 -2.18 16.29 -0.94
N GLU A 65 -2.88 15.82 0.11
CA GLU A 65 -4.32 15.59 0.11
C GLU A 65 -4.76 14.61 -1.00
N ALA A 66 -3.92 13.64 -1.34
CA ALA A 66 -4.23 12.55 -2.27
C ALA A 66 -4.83 11.33 -1.54
N LEU A 67 -4.54 11.18 -0.24
CA LEU A 67 -5.11 10.16 0.62
C LEU A 67 -5.63 10.77 1.92
N GLU A 68 -6.86 10.40 2.28
CA GLU A 68 -7.45 10.63 3.60
C GLU A 68 -7.69 9.31 4.35
N TRP A 69 -7.89 9.39 5.66
CA TRP A 69 -8.15 8.23 6.52
C TRP A 69 -9.56 8.28 7.09
N ILE A 70 -10.35 7.25 6.79
CA ILE A 70 -11.70 7.05 7.34
C ILE A 70 -11.58 6.09 8.53
N GLN A 71 -11.74 6.62 9.74
CA GLN A 71 -11.47 5.91 10.98
C GLN A 71 -12.42 4.72 11.22
N GLU A 72 -13.71 4.89 10.94
CA GLU A 72 -14.76 3.91 11.20
C GLU A 72 -14.53 2.59 10.43
N GLY A 73 -13.92 2.70 9.24
CA GLY A 73 -13.61 1.55 8.38
C GLY A 73 -12.14 1.13 8.39
N SER A 74 -11.26 1.96 8.94
CA SER A 74 -9.80 1.86 8.75
C SER A 74 -9.42 1.84 7.26
N ILE A 75 -9.94 2.82 6.51
CA ILE A 75 -9.86 2.89 5.05
C ILE A 75 -9.04 4.10 4.64
N TYR A 76 -8.11 3.88 3.71
CA TYR A 76 -7.54 4.93 2.89
C TYR A 76 -8.52 5.29 1.78
N GLN A 77 -8.96 6.53 1.73
CA GLN A 77 -9.74 7.03 0.61
C GLN A 77 -8.84 7.88 -0.27
N GLU A 78 -8.72 7.48 -1.53
CA GLU A 78 -8.07 8.28 -2.55
C GLU A 78 -8.99 9.42 -2.98
N THR A 79 -8.47 10.64 -2.89
CA THR A 79 -9.21 11.90 -3.10
C THR A 79 -8.83 12.60 -4.41
N LEU A 80 -7.73 12.16 -5.03
CA LEU A 80 -7.24 12.61 -6.34
C LEU A 80 -6.98 11.39 -7.22
N PRO A 81 -7.20 11.44 -8.54
CA PRO A 81 -6.80 10.34 -9.43
C PRO A 81 -5.33 9.97 -9.26
N PHE A 82 -5.00 8.67 -9.16
CA PHE A 82 -3.63 8.19 -8.99
C PHE A 82 -2.61 8.83 -9.97
N ALA A 83 -3.01 8.98 -11.23
CA ALA A 83 -2.19 9.56 -12.29
C ALA A 83 -1.80 11.03 -12.03
N ASP A 84 -2.58 11.77 -11.26
CA ASP A 84 -2.38 13.21 -11.04
C ASP A 84 -1.30 13.49 -9.99
N TYR A 85 -1.06 12.54 -9.06
CA TYR A 85 -0.13 12.76 -7.96
C TYR A 85 1.04 11.77 -7.93
N TRP A 86 0.92 10.56 -8.50
CA TRP A 86 1.96 9.54 -8.38
C TRP A 86 3.34 10.03 -8.81
N ASP A 87 3.49 10.44 -10.08
CA ASP A 87 4.80 10.74 -10.66
C ASP A 87 5.51 11.92 -9.99
N VAL A 88 4.75 12.91 -9.51
CA VAL A 88 5.30 14.11 -8.88
C VAL A 88 5.57 13.96 -7.38
N THR A 89 5.04 12.90 -6.74
CA THR A 89 5.18 12.67 -5.30
C THR A 89 6.09 11.49 -4.94
N ARG A 90 6.73 10.85 -5.91
CA ARG A 90 7.56 9.65 -5.67
C ARG A 90 8.72 9.95 -4.70
N VAL A 91 8.72 9.25 -3.57
CA VAL A 91 9.83 9.27 -2.59
C VAL A 91 11.03 8.49 -3.13
N GLN A 92 10.79 7.49 -3.97
CA GLN A 92 11.81 6.67 -4.61
C GLN A 92 11.71 6.76 -6.14
N LEU A 93 12.81 7.18 -6.79
CA LEU A 93 12.86 7.40 -8.24
C LEU A 93 13.04 6.11 -9.05
N THR A 94 13.79 5.13 -8.53
CA THR A 94 14.02 3.85 -9.21
C THR A 94 13.05 2.82 -8.69
N SER A 95 12.28 2.15 -9.55
CA SER A 95 11.40 1.06 -9.13
C SER A 95 12.21 -0.15 -8.62
N THR A 96 11.69 -0.83 -7.60
CA THR A 96 12.23 -2.11 -7.12
C THR A 96 11.47 -3.27 -7.74
N ASN A 97 12.22 -4.18 -8.36
CA ASN A 97 11.67 -5.42 -8.89
C ASN A 97 11.53 -6.45 -7.76
N HIS A 98 10.35 -6.52 -7.18
CA HIS A 98 10.01 -7.56 -6.21
C HIS A 98 9.79 -8.91 -6.90
N PRO A 99 10.04 -10.04 -6.21
CA PRO A 99 9.71 -11.37 -6.71
C PRO A 99 8.26 -11.41 -7.21
N GLN A 100 8.05 -11.93 -8.42
CA GLN A 100 6.70 -12.08 -8.95
C GLN A 100 5.90 -13.04 -8.05
N PRO A 101 4.65 -12.68 -7.72
CA PRO A 101 3.70 -13.61 -7.10
C PRO A 101 3.40 -14.77 -8.06
N ASP A 102 2.98 -15.90 -7.51
CA ASP A 102 2.50 -17.01 -8.33
C ASP A 102 1.20 -16.59 -9.02
N SER A 103 0.99 -17.02 -10.27
CA SER A 103 -0.25 -16.77 -11.01
C SER A 103 -1.01 -18.08 -11.14
N VAL A 104 -2.20 -18.16 -10.54
CA VAL A 104 -3.12 -19.31 -10.69
C VAL A 104 -4.39 -18.79 -11.35
N ASP A 105 -4.70 -19.28 -12.55
CA ASP A 105 -5.88 -18.90 -13.33
C ASP A 105 -6.05 -17.38 -13.54
N GLY A 106 -4.93 -16.65 -13.66
CA GLY A 106 -4.90 -15.20 -13.85
C GLY A 106 -5.04 -14.39 -12.55
N VAL A 107 -5.14 -15.06 -11.40
CA VAL A 107 -5.11 -14.44 -10.08
C VAL A 107 -3.70 -14.50 -9.52
N TYR A 108 -3.16 -13.34 -9.13
CA TYR A 108 -1.86 -13.26 -8.46
C TYR A 108 -2.01 -13.65 -6.99
N ILE A 109 -1.26 -14.67 -6.57
CA ILE A 109 -1.20 -15.16 -5.19
C ILE A 109 0.10 -14.70 -4.55
N PHE A 110 -0.03 -13.75 -3.64
CA PHE A 110 1.07 -13.19 -2.86
C PHE A 110 1.32 -14.05 -1.61
N GLY A 111 1.90 -15.25 -1.80
CA GLY A 111 2.25 -16.17 -0.71
C GLY A 111 3.68 -15.99 -0.18
N SER A 112 3.90 -16.28 1.10
CA SER A 112 5.24 -16.63 1.59
C SER A 112 5.66 -17.90 0.85
N LYS A 113 6.70 -17.84 0.02
CA LYS A 113 7.26 -19.04 -0.61
C LYS A 113 7.50 -20.08 0.50
N LYS A 114 6.76 -21.18 0.50
CA LYS A 114 7.12 -22.33 1.33
C LYS A 114 8.49 -22.79 0.84
N LYS A 115 9.51 -22.60 1.67
CA LYS A 115 10.80 -23.25 1.50
C LYS A 115 10.62 -24.76 1.56
#